data_AF-A0A2S8R8U3-F1
#
_entry.id   AF-A0A2S8R8U3-F1
#
_cell.length_a   1.000
_cell.length_b   1.000
_cell.length_c   1.000
_cell.angle_alpha   90.00
_cell.angle_beta   90.00
_cell.angle_gamma   90.00
#
_symmetry.space_group_name_H-M   'P 1'
#
loop_
_entity.id
_entity.type
_entity.pdbx_description
1 polymer ?
#
loop_
_entity_poly.entity_id
_entity_poly.type
_entity_poly.pdbx_seq_one_letter_code
_entity_poly.pdbx_strand_id
1 'polypeptide(L)'
;MSDGKVAVLVDGSPLVLVFPAVFVDFLSSPEDYYVRFYFGTFIRMLRYIAFVIALFLPSIYVAMTTYHQEMIPMSLLTTLIAVRAAVPFPAVIEALLMEFTFEVLRKAGIRLPKPIGEAVSIVGALILGELAVSVGIVSNVMVIIVAFTGIASFVIPKYNQSISIRLLRFPLMILAGSTGLFGIITGFLFLLIHLVSLRSFGVPYFSPFSPLSLPDWKDSMVRFPIWTLRKKPEFMKKRSSKIR
;
A
#
# COMPACT_ATOMS: atom_id res chain seq x y z
N MET A 1 20.27 10.52 -3.98
CA MET A 1 19.85 11.54 -4.99
C MET A 1 20.80 11.52 -6.19
N SER A 2 21.13 10.36 -6.75
CA SER A 2 22.27 10.20 -7.68
C SER A 2 21.94 9.38 -8.94
N ASP A 3 20.67 9.36 -9.36
CA ASP A 3 20.26 8.57 -10.54
C ASP A 3 20.17 9.39 -11.83
N GLY A 4 20.38 10.70 -11.77
CA GLY A 4 20.23 11.60 -12.94
C GLY A 4 18.82 12.17 -13.10
N LYS A 5 18.08 12.31 -12.00
CA LYS A 5 16.76 12.95 -11.97
C LYS A 5 16.89 14.47 -11.97
N VAL A 6 15.92 15.14 -12.57
CA VAL A 6 15.77 16.59 -12.59
C VAL A 6 14.89 17.01 -11.42
N ALA A 7 15.32 18.05 -10.70
CA ALA A 7 14.57 18.64 -9.61
C ALA A 7 14.19 20.08 -9.96
N VAL A 8 12.91 20.42 -9.82
CA VAL A 8 12.40 21.78 -10.00
C VAL A 8 11.99 22.34 -8.65
N LEU A 9 12.62 23.46 -8.31
CA LEU A 9 12.34 24.26 -7.13
C LEU A 9 11.45 25.42 -7.57
N VAL A 10 10.32 25.59 -6.90
CA VAL A 10 9.39 26.69 -7.15
C VAL A 10 9.45 27.63 -5.95
N ASP A 11 9.66 28.91 -6.23
CA ASP A 11 9.69 29.93 -5.18
C ASP A 11 8.33 29.97 -4.44
N GLY A 12 8.37 30.01 -3.10
CA GLY A 12 7.19 29.94 -2.24
C GLY A 12 6.65 28.53 -1.90
N SER A 13 7.21 27.45 -2.46
CA SER A 13 6.84 26.06 -2.09
C SER A 13 7.97 25.35 -1.34
N PRO A 14 7.72 24.76 -0.16
CA PRO A 14 8.70 23.92 0.54
C PRO A 14 8.90 22.55 -0.12
N LEU A 15 8.12 22.22 -1.18
CA LEU A 15 8.17 20.94 -1.87
C LEU A 15 8.95 21.04 -3.18
N VAL A 16 9.86 20.09 -3.39
CA VAL A 16 10.65 19.95 -4.62
C VAL A 16 9.99 18.93 -5.54
N LEU A 17 9.76 19.30 -6.80
CA LEU A 17 9.27 18.38 -7.82
C LEU A 17 10.45 17.62 -8.42
N VAL A 18 10.39 16.28 -8.39
CA VAL A 18 11.46 15.42 -8.92
C VAL A 18 10.90 14.56 -10.05
N PHE A 19 11.57 14.56 -11.20
CA PHE A 19 11.20 13.75 -12.36
C PHE A 19 12.44 13.21 -13.09
N PRO A 20 12.35 12.06 -13.80
CA PRO A 20 11.20 11.17 -13.86
C PRO A 20 10.95 10.45 -12.54
N ALA A 21 9.67 10.21 -12.23
CA ALA A 21 9.24 9.46 -11.05
C ALA A 21 8.86 8.03 -11.45
N VAL A 22 9.48 7.04 -10.81
CA VAL A 22 9.17 5.62 -10.98
C VAL A 22 8.53 5.04 -9.72
N PHE A 23 7.79 3.95 -9.84
CA PHE A 23 7.05 3.32 -8.74
C PHE A 23 7.92 3.02 -7.51
N VAL A 24 9.14 2.54 -7.73
CA VAL A 24 10.10 2.20 -6.66
C VAL A 24 10.49 3.43 -5.82
N ASP A 25 10.48 4.63 -6.41
CA ASP A 25 10.83 5.87 -5.71
C ASP A 25 9.90 6.15 -4.53
N PHE A 26 8.65 5.70 -4.63
CA PHE A 26 7.63 5.91 -3.60
C PHE A 26 7.74 4.92 -2.43
N LEU A 27 8.44 3.80 -2.63
CA LEU A 27 8.68 2.78 -1.60
C LEU A 27 10.11 2.85 -1.03
N SER A 28 11.01 3.57 -1.69
CA SER A 28 12.34 3.89 -1.18
C SER A 28 12.35 5.14 -0.29
N SER A 29 13.23 5.15 0.72
CA SER A 29 13.51 6.33 1.55
C SER A 29 14.99 6.69 1.46
N PRO A 30 15.38 7.98 1.50
CA PRO A 30 16.79 8.38 1.64
C PRO A 30 17.46 7.75 2.86
N GLU A 31 16.68 7.54 3.94
CA GLU A 31 17.13 6.90 5.17
C GLU A 31 17.66 5.49 4.96
N ASP A 32 17.14 4.81 3.93
CA ASP A 32 17.61 3.47 3.56
C ASP A 32 19.08 3.47 3.25
N TYR A 33 19.65 4.60 2.80
CA TYR A 33 21.04 4.72 2.41
C TYR A 33 22.00 4.98 3.58
N TYR A 34 21.50 5.41 4.74
CA TYR A 34 22.32 5.69 5.93
C TYR A 34 22.61 4.46 6.78
N VAL A 35 21.80 3.40 6.68
CA VAL A 35 22.00 2.16 7.42
C VAL A 35 22.93 1.19 6.69
N ARG A 36 23.35 0.09 7.33
CA ARG A 36 24.07 -0.99 6.62
C ARG A 36 23.15 -1.70 5.63
N PHE A 37 23.73 -2.28 4.58
CA PHE A 37 22.97 -2.82 3.45
C PHE A 37 21.99 -3.95 3.81
N TYR A 38 22.35 -4.83 4.77
CA TYR A 38 21.46 -5.89 5.26
C TYR A 38 20.19 -5.31 5.91
N PHE A 39 20.34 -4.32 6.80
CA PHE A 39 19.21 -3.66 7.46
C PHE A 39 18.37 -2.85 6.47
N GLY A 40 19.00 -2.10 5.56
CA GLY A 40 18.30 -1.35 4.52
C GLY A 40 17.48 -2.26 3.59
N THR A 41 18.02 -3.41 3.22
CA THR A 41 17.30 -4.42 2.42
C THR A 41 16.10 -4.99 3.17
N PHE A 42 16.29 -5.34 4.44
CA PHE A 42 15.20 -5.87 5.26
C PHE A 42 14.03 -4.88 5.38
N ILE A 43 14.33 -3.60 5.66
CA ILE A 43 13.31 -2.54 5.75
C ILE A 43 12.59 -2.34 4.41
N ARG A 44 13.32 -2.40 3.28
CA ARG A 44 12.69 -2.32 1.94
C ARG A 44 11.75 -3.49 1.68
N MET A 45 12.16 -4.72 1.99
CA MET A 45 11.29 -5.90 1.85
C MET A 45 10.04 -5.79 2.71
N LEU A 46 10.18 -5.30 3.95
CA LEU A 46 9.05 -5.03 4.84
C LEU A 46 8.07 -4.02 4.21
N ARG A 47 8.55 -2.96 3.56
CA ARG A 47 7.68 -2.00 2.85
C ARG A 47 6.94 -2.62 1.67
N TYR A 48 7.59 -3.49 0.88
CA TYR A 48 6.91 -4.19 -0.20
C TYR A 48 5.80 -5.10 0.33
N ILE A 49 6.07 -5.84 1.41
CA ILE A 49 5.07 -6.68 2.07
C ILE A 49 3.94 -5.83 2.64
N ALA A 50 4.25 -4.75 3.35
CA ALA A 50 3.27 -3.82 3.90
C ALA A 50 2.43 -3.16 2.81
N PHE A 51 3.01 -2.84 1.65
CA PHE A 51 2.26 -2.34 0.49
C PHE A 51 1.23 -3.36 -0.01
N VAL A 52 1.62 -4.63 -0.15
CA VAL A 52 0.71 -5.71 -0.58
C VAL A 52 -0.41 -5.92 0.45
N ILE A 53 -0.06 -5.99 1.73
CA ILE A 53 -1.03 -6.12 2.83
C ILE A 53 -2.01 -4.94 2.82
N ALA A 54 -1.48 -3.71 2.74
CA ALA A 54 -2.30 -2.52 2.72
C ALA A 54 -3.24 -2.47 1.51
N LEU A 55 -2.87 -3.03 0.35
CA LEU A 55 -3.74 -3.00 -0.82
C LEU A 55 -4.78 -4.15 -0.81
N PHE A 56 -4.36 -5.36 -0.45
CA PHE A 56 -5.15 -6.58 -0.70
C PHE A 56 -5.81 -7.21 0.52
N LEU A 57 -5.27 -7.05 1.72
CA LEU A 57 -5.76 -7.79 2.89
C LEU A 57 -7.27 -7.67 3.15
N PRO A 58 -7.90 -6.48 3.09
CA PRO A 58 -9.32 -6.36 3.40
C PRO A 58 -10.17 -6.95 2.27
N SER A 59 -9.78 -6.75 1.02
CA SER A 59 -10.43 -7.36 -0.15
C SER A 59 -10.36 -8.89 -0.11
N ILE A 60 -9.18 -9.45 0.22
CA ILE A 60 -8.99 -10.90 0.35
C ILE A 60 -9.90 -11.45 1.45
N TYR A 61 -9.93 -10.81 2.63
CA TYR A 61 -10.81 -11.24 3.71
C TYR A 61 -12.28 -11.27 3.30
N VAL A 62 -12.75 -10.21 2.63
CA VAL A 62 -14.11 -10.13 2.10
C VAL A 62 -14.39 -11.27 1.11
N ALA A 63 -13.49 -11.53 0.16
CA ALA A 63 -13.65 -12.60 -0.82
C ALA A 63 -13.67 -14.00 -0.19
N MET A 64 -12.79 -14.25 0.79
CA MET A 64 -12.66 -15.53 1.48
C MET A 64 -13.89 -15.83 2.34
N THR A 65 -14.36 -14.84 3.10
CA THR A 65 -15.52 -15.02 3.99
C THR A 65 -16.86 -15.05 3.26
N THR A 66 -16.94 -14.52 2.05
CA THR A 66 -18.18 -14.44 1.27
C THR A 66 -18.29 -15.55 0.22
N TYR A 67 -17.21 -15.86 -0.51
CA TYR A 67 -17.26 -16.79 -1.66
C TYR A 67 -16.42 -18.06 -1.47
N HIS A 68 -15.34 -18.02 -0.69
CA HIS A 68 -14.36 -19.12 -0.62
C HIS A 68 -14.11 -19.58 0.83
N GLN A 69 -15.18 -19.93 1.55
CA GLN A 69 -15.09 -20.35 2.96
C GLN A 69 -14.35 -21.68 3.13
N GLU A 70 -14.35 -22.54 2.10
CA GLU A 70 -13.68 -23.84 2.09
C GLU A 70 -12.16 -23.74 2.16
N MET A 71 -11.58 -22.60 1.80
CA MET A 71 -10.13 -22.36 1.88
C MET A 71 -9.67 -22.05 3.32
N ILE A 72 -10.59 -21.85 4.25
CA ILE A 72 -10.29 -21.58 5.67
C ILE A 72 -10.24 -22.92 6.41
N PRO A 73 -9.19 -23.20 7.21
CA PRO A 73 -9.12 -24.40 8.04
C PRO A 73 -10.38 -24.57 8.90
N MET A 74 -10.94 -25.78 8.96
CA MET A 74 -12.23 -26.03 9.63
C MET A 74 -12.26 -25.58 11.09
N SER A 75 -11.13 -25.68 11.81
CA SER A 75 -11.00 -25.20 13.19
C SER A 75 -11.19 -23.68 13.33
N LEU A 76 -10.77 -22.91 12.32
CA LEU A 76 -10.96 -21.46 12.26
C LEU A 76 -12.33 -21.09 11.69
N LEU A 77 -12.88 -21.92 10.80
CA LEU A 77 -14.18 -21.66 10.19
C LEU A 77 -15.31 -21.68 11.22
N THR A 78 -15.31 -22.65 12.15
CA THR A 78 -16.36 -22.76 13.19
C THR A 78 -16.37 -21.56 14.14
N THR A 79 -15.18 -21.08 14.54
CA THR A 79 -15.05 -19.87 15.36
C THR A 79 -15.47 -18.63 14.60
N LEU A 80 -15.14 -18.53 13.30
CA LEU A 80 -15.53 -17.40 12.45
C LEU A 80 -17.04 -17.34 12.21
N ILE A 81 -17.69 -18.49 11.99
CA ILE A 81 -19.16 -18.56 11.86
C ILE A 81 -19.83 -18.12 13.17
N ALA A 82 -19.33 -18.55 14.33
CA ALA A 82 -19.87 -18.16 15.63
C ALA A 82 -19.75 -16.64 15.86
N VAL A 83 -18.61 -16.03 15.52
CA VAL A 83 -18.39 -14.59 15.64
C VAL A 83 -19.28 -13.79 14.67
N ARG A 84 -19.54 -14.33 13.47
CA ARG A 84 -20.40 -13.66 12.47
C ARG A 84 -21.89 -13.82 12.71
N ALA A 85 -22.32 -14.81 13.49
CA ALA A 85 -23.74 -14.98 13.83
C ALA A 85 -24.33 -13.77 14.58
N ALA A 86 -23.49 -13.01 15.28
CA ALA A 86 -23.89 -11.80 16.00
C ALA A 86 -23.89 -10.53 15.13
N VAL A 87 -23.34 -10.58 13.91
CA VAL A 87 -23.13 -9.38 13.06
C VAL A 87 -24.19 -9.32 11.95
N PRO A 88 -24.97 -8.23 11.85
CA PRO A 88 -26.08 -8.13 10.89
C PRO A 88 -25.62 -7.79 9.46
N PHE A 89 -24.39 -7.31 9.28
CA PHE A 89 -23.89 -6.84 7.99
C PHE A 89 -23.07 -7.89 7.24
N PRO A 90 -23.19 -7.96 5.90
CA PRO A 90 -22.24 -8.67 5.05
C PRO A 90 -20.81 -8.14 5.22
N ALA A 91 -19.81 -9.00 5.03
CA ALA A 91 -18.38 -8.66 5.21
C ALA A 91 -17.96 -7.44 4.38
N VAL A 92 -18.53 -7.28 3.18
CA VAL A 92 -18.24 -6.12 2.30
C VAL A 92 -18.64 -4.81 2.96
N ILE A 93 -19.86 -4.74 3.50
CA ILE A 93 -20.41 -3.53 4.13
C ILE A 93 -19.66 -3.23 5.43
N GLU A 94 -19.41 -4.27 6.22
CA GLU A 94 -18.62 -4.20 7.43
C GLU A 94 -17.21 -3.63 7.17
N ALA A 95 -16.53 -4.13 6.12
CA ALA A 95 -15.19 -3.67 5.75
C ALA A 95 -15.21 -2.23 5.25
N LEU A 96 -16.18 -1.87 4.41
CA LEU A 96 -16.31 -0.50 3.88
C LEU A 96 -16.55 0.52 4.99
N LEU A 97 -17.43 0.20 5.96
CA LEU A 97 -17.71 1.08 7.10
C LEU A 97 -16.48 1.26 8.00
N MET A 98 -15.77 0.18 8.31
CA MET A 98 -14.58 0.25 9.15
C MET A 98 -13.41 0.95 8.47
N GLU A 99 -13.16 0.66 7.19
CA GLU A 99 -12.12 1.33 6.40
C GLU A 99 -12.44 2.82 6.22
N PHE A 100 -13.70 3.18 5.98
CA PHE A 100 -14.12 4.58 5.92
C PHE A 100 -13.91 5.30 7.26
N THR A 101 -14.33 4.67 8.36
CA THR A 101 -14.17 5.22 9.71
C THR A 101 -12.68 5.43 10.05
N PHE A 102 -11.84 4.45 9.72
CA PHE A 102 -10.40 4.54 9.91
C PHE A 102 -9.78 5.72 9.13
N GLU A 103 -10.24 5.96 7.91
CA GLU A 103 -9.77 7.10 7.11
C GLU A 103 -10.23 8.45 7.65
N VAL A 104 -11.45 8.54 8.17
CA VAL A 104 -11.94 9.74 8.86
C VAL A 104 -11.09 10.02 10.09
N LEU A 105 -10.86 9.01 10.95
CA LEU A 105 -10.02 9.13 12.14
C LEU A 105 -8.61 9.62 11.79
N ARG A 106 -8.01 9.02 10.77
CA ARG A 106 -6.67 9.37 10.32
C ARG A 106 -6.61 10.80 9.76
N LYS A 107 -7.59 11.21 8.96
CA LYS A 107 -7.67 12.57 8.41
C LYS A 107 -7.87 13.63 9.50
N ALA A 108 -8.65 13.31 10.53
CA ALA A 108 -8.81 14.18 11.69
C ALA A 108 -7.49 14.28 12.48
N GLY A 109 -6.81 13.15 12.73
CA GLY A 109 -5.56 13.07 13.48
C GLY A 109 -4.44 13.92 12.88
N ILE A 110 -4.26 13.90 11.55
CA ILE A 110 -3.20 14.68 10.88
C ILE A 110 -3.48 16.20 10.83
N ARG A 111 -4.71 16.64 11.08
CA ARG A 111 -5.11 18.06 11.00
C ARG A 111 -4.96 18.77 12.35
N LEU A 112 -5.00 18.01 13.44
CA LEU A 112 -4.87 18.52 14.80
C LEU A 112 -3.40 18.70 15.19
N PRO A 113 -3.09 19.59 16.16
CA PRO A 113 -1.76 19.67 16.76
C PRO A 113 -1.32 18.31 17.30
N LYS A 114 -0.05 17.92 17.13
CA LYS A 114 0.49 16.59 17.45
C LYS A 114 -0.06 15.94 18.74
N PRO A 115 0.01 16.57 19.93
CA PRO A 115 -0.47 15.93 21.16
C PRO A 115 -1.98 15.68 21.16
N ILE A 116 -2.77 16.54 20.52
CA ILE A 116 -4.23 16.40 20.41
C ILE A 116 -4.58 15.37 19.33
N GLY A 117 -3.88 15.38 18.20
CA GLY A 117 -4.09 14.45 17.09
C GLY A 117 -3.79 13.00 17.48
N GLU A 118 -2.72 12.77 18.24
CA GLU A 118 -2.39 11.44 18.79
C GLU A 118 -3.45 10.97 19.79
N ALA A 119 -3.84 11.82 20.75
CA ALA A 119 -4.88 11.49 21.72
C ALA A 119 -6.23 11.14 21.04
N VAL A 120 -6.67 11.96 20.07
CA VAL A 120 -7.91 11.70 19.32
C VAL A 120 -7.81 10.42 18.49
N SER A 121 -6.65 10.11 17.91
CA SER A 121 -6.46 8.88 17.13
C SER A 121 -6.51 7.63 18.02
N ILE A 122 -5.90 7.67 19.20
CA ILE A 122 -5.91 6.56 20.18
C ILE A 122 -7.33 6.34 20.70
N VAL A 123 -7.95 7.40 21.22
CA VAL A 123 -9.30 7.35 21.79
C VAL A 123 -10.31 6.94 20.73
N GLY A 124 -10.22 7.53 19.53
CA GLY A 124 -11.10 7.21 18.42
C GLY A 124 -10.96 5.75 17.96
N ALA A 125 -9.74 5.25 17.75
CA ALA A 125 -9.53 3.87 17.31
C ALA A 125 -9.96 2.84 18.36
N LEU A 126 -9.65 3.07 19.64
CA LEU A 126 -10.02 2.17 20.73
C LEU A 126 -11.52 2.16 20.97
N ILE A 127 -12.14 3.33 21.16
CA ILE A 127 -13.56 3.43 21.49
C ILE A 127 -14.41 2.97 20.30
N LEU A 128 -14.10 3.38 19.06
CA LEU A 128 -14.89 2.95 17.91
C LEU A 128 -14.72 1.45 17.65
N GLY A 129 -13.53 0.89 17.80
CA GLY A 129 -13.28 -0.54 17.64
C GLY A 129 -14.02 -1.38 18.70
N GLU A 130 -13.88 -1.04 19.97
CA GLU A 130 -14.47 -1.78 21.08
C GLU A 130 -16.01 -1.65 21.11
N LEU A 131 -16.54 -0.46 20.86
CA LEU A 131 -17.99 -0.26 20.80
C LEU A 131 -18.61 -0.92 19.57
N ALA A 132 -17.96 -0.86 18.40
CA ALA A 132 -18.46 -1.52 17.20
C ALA A 132 -18.57 -3.04 17.37
N VAL A 133 -17.62 -3.63 18.11
CA VAL A 133 -17.66 -5.06 18.47
C VAL A 133 -18.74 -5.35 19.51
N SER A 134 -18.77 -4.59 20.60
CA SER A 134 -19.66 -4.90 21.74
C SER A 134 -21.14 -4.75 21.39
N VAL A 135 -21.49 -3.84 20.49
CA VAL A 135 -22.85 -3.66 19.96
C VAL A 135 -23.14 -4.65 18.81
N GLY A 136 -22.16 -5.44 18.38
CA GLY A 136 -22.33 -6.46 17.32
C GLY A 136 -22.45 -5.87 15.92
N ILE A 137 -22.02 -4.63 15.68
CA ILE A 137 -22.05 -4.00 14.35
C ILE A 137 -20.93 -4.57 13.47
N VAL A 138 -19.80 -4.91 14.08
CA VAL A 138 -18.57 -5.36 13.41
C VAL A 138 -17.97 -6.54 14.16
N SER A 139 -17.38 -7.50 13.44
CA SER A 139 -16.67 -8.64 13.98
C SER A 139 -15.27 -8.26 14.50
N ASN A 140 -14.82 -8.95 15.56
CA ASN A 140 -13.46 -8.82 16.08
C ASN A 140 -12.39 -9.02 15.00
N VAL A 141 -12.63 -9.96 14.08
CA VAL A 141 -11.70 -10.28 13.00
C VAL A 141 -11.56 -9.10 12.03
N MET A 142 -12.65 -8.42 11.70
CA MET A 142 -12.61 -7.23 10.85
C MET A 142 -11.84 -6.07 11.51
N VAL A 143 -12.04 -5.83 12.81
CA VAL A 143 -11.28 -4.79 13.53
C VAL A 143 -9.78 -5.06 13.44
N ILE A 144 -9.35 -6.30 13.66
CA ILE A 144 -7.94 -6.71 13.56
C ILE A 144 -7.41 -6.46 12.14
N ILE A 145 -8.19 -6.83 11.12
CA ILE A 145 -7.79 -6.66 9.72
C ILE A 145 -7.60 -5.19 9.39
N VAL A 146 -8.57 -4.33 9.71
CA VAL A 146 -8.51 -2.89 9.42
C VAL A 146 -7.39 -2.21 10.22
N ALA A 147 -7.19 -2.59 11.48
CA ALA A 147 -6.06 -2.09 12.28
C ALA A 147 -4.72 -2.44 11.61
N PHE A 148 -4.56 -3.69 11.17
CA PHE A 148 -3.34 -4.15 10.52
C PHE A 148 -3.12 -3.51 9.14
N THR A 149 -4.19 -3.35 8.33
CA THR A 149 -4.10 -2.63 7.03
C THR A 149 -3.78 -1.14 7.21
N GLY A 150 -4.27 -0.54 8.28
CA GLY A 150 -3.96 0.83 8.69
C GLY A 150 -2.49 1.00 9.07
N ILE A 151 -1.98 0.12 9.93
CA ILE A 151 -0.56 0.11 10.34
C ILE A 151 0.35 -0.11 9.14
N ALA A 152 0.03 -1.08 8.27
CA ALA A 152 0.78 -1.35 7.05
C ALA A 152 0.85 -0.14 6.11
N SER A 153 -0.22 0.66 6.05
CA SER A 153 -0.29 1.88 5.25
C SER A 153 0.64 3.01 5.73
N PHE A 154 1.02 3.02 7.01
CA PHE A 154 1.96 4.00 7.58
C PHE A 154 3.43 3.67 7.31
N VAL A 155 3.75 2.42 6.96
CA VAL A 155 5.11 2.02 6.58
C VAL A 155 5.55 2.69 5.26
N ILE A 156 4.59 3.15 4.45
CA ILE A 156 4.84 3.78 3.16
C ILE A 156 5.39 5.20 3.36
N PRO A 157 6.63 5.49 2.94
CA PRO A 157 7.34 6.72 3.33
C PRO A 157 6.78 7.97 2.66
N LYS A 158 6.17 7.84 1.47
CA LYS A 158 5.60 8.96 0.72
C LYS A 158 4.09 9.04 0.94
N TYR A 159 3.64 10.15 1.52
CA TYR A 159 2.24 10.38 1.85
C TYR A 159 1.31 10.29 0.62
N ASN A 160 1.71 10.84 -0.52
CA ASN A 160 0.93 10.80 -1.76
C ASN A 160 0.66 9.35 -2.22
N GLN A 161 1.68 8.48 -2.15
CA GLN A 161 1.54 7.08 -2.51
C GLN A 161 0.61 6.35 -1.53
N SER A 162 0.74 6.65 -0.24
CA SER A 162 -0.13 6.09 0.79
C SER A 162 -1.60 6.46 0.56
N ILE A 163 -1.91 7.69 0.10
CA ILE A 163 -3.29 8.06 -0.28
C ILE A 163 -3.79 7.25 -1.47
N SER A 164 -2.99 7.13 -2.53
CA SER A 164 -3.38 6.39 -3.73
C SER A 164 -3.77 4.96 -3.43
N ILE A 165 -2.99 4.26 -2.59
CA ILE A 165 -3.27 2.87 -2.19
C ILE A 165 -4.56 2.77 -1.39
N ARG A 166 -4.81 3.72 -0.48
CA ARG A 166 -6.04 3.75 0.33
C ARG A 166 -7.27 3.95 -0.54
N LEU A 167 -7.18 4.80 -1.56
CA LEU A 167 -8.26 4.96 -2.54
C LEU A 167 -8.47 3.70 -3.38
N LEU A 168 -7.40 3.06 -3.86
CA LEU A 168 -7.48 1.84 -4.67
C LEU A 168 -8.04 0.64 -3.91
N ARG A 169 -7.94 0.65 -2.57
CA ARG A 169 -8.51 -0.38 -1.69
C ARG A 169 -10.03 -0.49 -1.83
N PHE A 170 -10.75 0.64 -1.89
CA PHE A 170 -12.22 0.63 -1.94
C PHE A 170 -12.80 -0.05 -3.20
N PRO A 171 -12.36 0.27 -4.43
CA PRO A 171 -12.79 -0.47 -5.62
C PRO A 171 -12.46 -1.96 -5.56
N LEU A 172 -11.27 -2.32 -5.05
CA LEU A 172 -10.89 -3.74 -4.91
C LEU A 172 -11.79 -4.49 -3.92
N MET A 173 -12.20 -3.86 -2.81
CA MET A 173 -13.15 -4.44 -1.87
C MET A 173 -14.54 -4.62 -2.49
N ILE A 174 -14.99 -3.65 -3.29
CA ILE A 174 -16.28 -3.75 -4.00
C ILE A 174 -16.24 -4.91 -5.01
N LEU A 175 -15.16 -5.04 -5.78
CA LEU A 175 -14.97 -6.15 -6.72
C LEU A 175 -14.87 -7.51 -5.99
N ALA A 176 -14.20 -7.55 -4.84
CA ALA A 176 -14.14 -8.73 -3.97
C ALA A 176 -15.53 -9.12 -3.44
N GLY A 177 -16.34 -8.12 -3.10
CA GLY A 177 -17.70 -8.32 -2.62
C GLY A 177 -18.70 -8.76 -3.67
N SER A 178 -18.46 -8.45 -4.95
CA SER A 178 -19.36 -8.81 -6.04
C SER A 178 -19.02 -10.13 -6.73
N THR A 179 -17.73 -10.48 -6.82
CA THR A 179 -17.25 -11.64 -7.58
C THR A 179 -16.16 -12.45 -6.87
N GLY A 180 -15.88 -12.16 -5.59
CA GLY A 180 -14.90 -12.89 -4.80
C GLY A 180 -13.46 -12.67 -5.29
N LEU A 181 -12.64 -13.74 -5.22
CA LEU A 181 -11.23 -13.71 -5.62
C LEU A 181 -11.04 -13.32 -7.09
N PHE A 182 -11.99 -13.70 -7.96
CA PHE A 182 -11.97 -13.31 -9.37
C PHE A 182 -12.00 -11.78 -9.55
N GLY A 183 -12.82 -11.08 -8.77
CA GLY A 183 -12.89 -9.61 -8.78
C GLY A 183 -11.58 -8.95 -8.35
N ILE A 184 -10.91 -9.53 -7.36
CA ILE A 184 -9.60 -9.04 -6.90
C ILE A 184 -8.55 -9.22 -8.00
N ILE A 185 -8.50 -10.40 -8.64
CA ILE A 185 -7.54 -10.70 -9.70
C ILE A 185 -7.76 -9.79 -10.91
N THR A 186 -9.01 -9.63 -11.35
CA THR A 186 -9.35 -8.76 -12.50
C THR A 186 -9.06 -7.29 -12.20
N GLY A 187 -9.44 -6.80 -11.01
CA GLY A 187 -9.11 -5.45 -10.55
C GLY A 187 -7.61 -5.20 -10.46
N PHE A 188 -6.86 -6.18 -9.96
CA PHE A 188 -5.39 -6.11 -9.92
C PHE A 188 -4.78 -6.08 -11.32
N LEU A 189 -5.30 -6.87 -12.25
CA LEU A 189 -4.80 -6.92 -13.62
C LEU A 189 -5.04 -5.59 -14.34
N PHE A 190 -6.20 -4.97 -14.11
CA PHE A 190 -6.50 -3.63 -14.62
C PHE A 190 -5.54 -2.58 -14.05
N LEU A 191 -5.25 -2.65 -12.75
CA LEU A 191 -4.29 -1.79 -12.06
C LEU A 191 -2.87 -1.98 -12.64
N LEU A 192 -2.43 -3.21 -12.89
CA LEU A 192 -1.13 -3.49 -13.51
C LEU A 192 -1.03 -2.93 -14.93
N ILE A 193 -2.05 -3.14 -15.77
CA ILE A 193 -2.10 -2.58 -17.13
C ILE A 193 -1.98 -1.05 -17.07
N HIS A 194 -2.73 -0.43 -16.16
CA HIS A 194 -2.65 1.02 -15.96
C HIS A 194 -1.23 1.45 -15.58
N LEU A 195 -0.60 0.82 -14.58
CA LEU A 195 0.75 1.16 -14.13
C LEU A 195 1.81 1.00 -15.23
N VAL A 196 1.72 -0.03 -16.06
CA VAL A 196 2.66 -0.28 -17.17
C VAL A 196 2.46 0.72 -18.31
N SER A 197 1.23 1.18 -18.53
CA SER A 197 0.92 2.20 -19.56
C SER A 197 1.44 3.60 -19.20
N LEU A 198 1.60 3.89 -17.91
CA LEU A 198 2.04 5.20 -17.43
C LEU A 198 3.52 5.46 -17.76
N ARG A 199 3.79 6.68 -18.24
CA ARG A 199 5.15 7.18 -18.47
C ARG A 199 5.35 8.51 -17.73
N SER A 200 6.47 8.65 -17.04
CA SER A 200 6.93 9.89 -16.42
C SER A 200 8.09 10.44 -17.25
N PHE A 201 7.88 11.56 -17.94
CA PHE A 201 8.91 12.23 -18.77
C PHE A 201 9.67 11.26 -19.71
N GLY A 202 8.93 10.36 -20.36
CA GLY A 202 9.47 9.38 -21.31
C GLY A 202 9.96 8.06 -20.68
N VAL A 203 10.09 8.00 -19.35
CA VAL A 203 10.48 6.78 -18.61
C VAL A 203 9.23 6.02 -18.16
N PRO A 204 9.16 4.70 -18.36
CA PRO A 204 8.06 3.87 -17.85
C PRO A 204 7.92 3.95 -16.32
N TYR A 205 6.72 4.23 -15.83
CA TYR A 205 6.47 4.41 -14.38
C TYR A 205 6.75 3.13 -13.58
N PHE A 206 6.42 1.96 -14.14
CA PHE A 206 6.61 0.66 -13.50
C PHE A 206 8.04 0.08 -13.64
N SER A 207 8.99 0.90 -14.10
CA SER A 207 10.40 0.52 -14.12
C SER A 207 10.94 0.31 -12.69
N PRO A 208 11.79 -0.70 -12.43
CA PRO A 208 12.45 -1.64 -13.35
C PRO A 208 11.71 -2.98 -13.55
N PHE A 209 10.45 -3.08 -13.12
CA PHE A 209 9.66 -4.29 -13.30
C PHE A 209 9.16 -4.41 -14.74
N SER A 210 8.82 -3.29 -15.37
CA SER A 210 8.49 -3.21 -16.79
C SER A 210 8.98 -1.88 -17.39
N PRO A 211 9.88 -1.90 -18.41
CA PRO A 211 10.57 -3.05 -18.98
C PRO A 211 11.51 -3.70 -17.95
N LEU A 212 11.63 -5.03 -18.00
CA LEU A 212 12.39 -5.79 -17.02
C LEU A 212 13.89 -5.46 -17.13
N SER A 213 14.45 -4.82 -16.09
CA SER A 213 15.90 -4.59 -15.97
C SER A 213 16.46 -5.24 -14.70
N LEU A 214 16.92 -6.50 -14.86
CA LEU A 214 17.54 -7.28 -13.78
C LEU A 214 18.70 -6.57 -13.05
N PRO A 215 19.55 -5.74 -13.70
CA PRO A 215 20.57 -4.98 -13.00
C PRO A 215 19.99 -3.97 -12.00
N ASP A 216 18.85 -3.35 -12.32
CA ASP A 216 18.24 -2.29 -11.52
C ASP A 216 17.42 -2.85 -10.33
N TRP A 217 17.09 -4.15 -10.35
CA TRP A 217 16.49 -4.85 -9.20
C TRP A 217 17.44 -4.88 -7.99
N LYS A 218 18.76 -4.81 -8.24
CA LYS A 218 19.82 -4.77 -7.22
C LYS A 218 19.95 -3.44 -6.48
N ASP A 219 19.18 -2.42 -6.86
CA ASP A 219 18.97 -1.24 -6.03
C ASP A 219 17.49 -1.01 -5.73
N SER A 220 16.58 -1.63 -6.47
CA SER A 220 15.14 -1.42 -6.28
C SER A 220 14.54 -2.31 -5.19
N MET A 221 14.83 -3.62 -5.20
CA MET A 221 14.30 -4.56 -4.21
C MET A 221 15.33 -4.91 -3.14
N VAL A 222 16.53 -5.28 -3.57
CA VAL A 222 17.64 -5.63 -2.67
C VAL A 222 18.62 -4.48 -2.68
N ARG A 223 19.01 -3.92 -1.52
CA ARG A 223 19.98 -2.82 -1.48
C ARG A 223 21.38 -3.39 -1.46
N PHE A 224 22.02 -3.50 -2.63
CA PHE A 224 23.43 -3.88 -2.69
C PHE A 224 24.35 -2.74 -2.20
N PRO A 225 25.60 -3.05 -1.81
CA PRO A 225 26.50 -2.04 -1.32
C PRO A 225 26.81 -0.97 -2.37
N ILE A 226 26.94 0.29 -1.92
CA ILE A 226 27.04 1.47 -2.79
C ILE A 226 28.20 1.37 -3.81
N TRP A 227 29.30 0.69 -3.48
CA TRP A 227 30.42 0.48 -4.40
C TRP A 227 30.07 -0.38 -5.63
N THR A 228 29.05 -1.22 -5.53
CA THR A 228 28.56 -2.05 -6.64
C THR A 228 27.56 -1.30 -7.54
N LEU A 229 27.01 -0.18 -7.06
CA LEU A 229 25.97 0.62 -7.72
C LEU A 229 26.53 1.76 -8.58
N ARG A 230 27.74 1.60 -9.14
CA ARG A 230 28.43 2.66 -9.90
C ARG A 230 27.85 2.96 -11.28
N LYS A 231 26.95 2.12 -11.80
CA LYS A 231 26.36 2.28 -13.14
C LYS A 231 25.02 3.01 -13.05
N LYS A 232 24.78 3.97 -13.94
CA LYS A 232 23.47 4.62 -14.09
C LYS A 232 22.39 3.56 -14.38
N PRO A 233 21.18 3.70 -13.79
CA PRO A 233 20.08 2.77 -14.04
C PRO A 233 19.77 2.63 -15.53
N GLU A 234 19.45 1.43 -15.99
CA GLU A 234 19.30 1.18 -17.43
C GLU A 234 18.07 1.87 -18.01
N PHE A 235 16.98 1.95 -17.25
CA PHE A 235 15.77 2.66 -17.64
C PHE A 235 15.94 4.18 -17.80
N MET A 236 17.03 4.76 -17.27
CA MET A 236 17.38 6.18 -17.42
C MET A 236 18.29 6.43 -18.62
N LYS A 237 18.86 5.40 -19.26
CA LYS A 237 19.72 5.57 -20.43
C LYS A 237 18.86 5.95 -21.64
N LYS A 238 19.04 7.16 -22.17
CA LYS A 238 18.49 7.52 -23.50
C LYS A 238 18.94 6.47 -24.50
N ARG A 239 17.98 5.85 -25.20
CA ARG A 239 18.27 5.03 -26.39
C ARG A 239 18.94 5.97 -27.38
N SER A 240 20.26 5.85 -27.54
CA SER A 240 20.97 6.54 -28.61
C SER A 240 20.39 5.99 -29.91
N SER A 241 19.50 6.75 -30.54
CA SER A 241 19.22 6.54 -31.95
C SER A 241 20.53 6.82 -32.66
N LYS A 242 21.24 5.75 -33.06
CA LYS A 242 22.08 5.83 -34.25
C LYS A 242 21.13 6.23 -35.38
N ILE A 243 21.01 7.54 -35.59
CA ILE A 243 20.54 8.09 -36.85
C ILE A 243 21.58 7.58 -37.84
N ARG A 244 21.15 6.64 -38.67
CA ARG A 244 21.91 6.12 -39.81
C ARG A 244 21.25 6.66 -41.05
#